data_AF-A0A2V6UUA3-F1
#
_entry.id   AF-A0A2V6UUA3-F1
#
_cell.length_a   1.000
_cell.length_b   1.000
_cell.length_c   1.000
_cell.angle_alpha   90.00
_cell.angle_beta   90.00
_cell.angle_gamma   90.00
#
_symmetry.space_group_name_H-M   'P 1'
#
loop_
_entity.id
_entity.type
_entity.pdbx_description
1 polymer ?
#
loop_
_entity_poly.entity_id
_entity_poly.type
_entity_poly.pdbx_seq_one_letter_code
_entity_poly.pdbx_strand_id
1 'polypeptide(L)'
;MTVLVAVILVNVVVSLFGFRALRDGAAPGAESYLFVPHQVARGENGLGMLLAHFAHGGFAHLAFNMIALYSFSGTVLTVLGPAKFLLIYAVAGLGADLVVFALHKEDPTYRCLGASGSVFAIMMAAIVLDPTTSIVAFLVPVPIPGPFFMLGYTLIALFLIAQKRRGGISHEGHLGGALVGLALTGVLAPRGLQPLIRWFAQWSS
;
A
#
# COMPACT_ATOMS: atom_id res chain seq x y z
N MET A 1 0.15 10.92 16.50
CA MET A 1 -0.98 9.98 16.66
C MET A 1 -2.24 10.43 15.90
N THR A 2 -2.69 11.69 16.03
CA THR A 2 -3.92 12.21 15.40
C THR A 2 -4.03 11.95 13.90
N VAL A 3 -2.96 12.18 13.13
CA VAL A 3 -2.97 12.02 11.68
C VAL A 3 -3.14 10.56 11.23
N LEU A 4 -2.49 9.62 11.93
CA LEU A 4 -2.67 8.18 11.64
C LEU A 4 -4.11 7.75 11.86
N VAL A 5 -4.70 8.16 12.99
CA VAL A 5 -6.08 7.84 13.32
C VAL A 5 -7.02 8.42 12.26
N ALA A 6 -6.78 9.65 11.80
CA ALA A 6 -7.57 10.25 10.72
C ALA A 6 -7.48 9.43 9.42
N VAL A 7 -6.27 9.00 9.00
CA VAL A 7 -6.09 8.16 7.81
C VAL A 7 -6.80 6.82 7.97
N ILE A 8 -6.67 6.15 9.12
CA ILE A 8 -7.39 4.90 9.41
C ILE A 8 -8.90 5.11 9.33
N LEU A 9 -9.42 6.18 9.94
CA LEU A 9 -10.85 6.49 9.91
C LEU A 9 -11.37 6.72 8.50
N VAL A 10 -10.63 7.43 7.65
CA VAL A 10 -11.01 7.63 6.24
C VAL A 10 -11.11 6.28 5.53
N ASN A 11 -10.11 5.41 5.67
CA ASN A 11 -10.13 4.06 5.09
C ASN A 11 -11.32 3.23 5.57
N VAL A 12 -11.57 3.23 6.87
CA VAL A 12 -12.70 2.50 7.47
C VAL A 12 -14.02 3.05 6.93
N VAL A 13 -14.25 4.35 7.00
CA VAL A 13 -15.51 4.97 6.58
C VAL A 13 -15.78 4.73 5.10
N VAL A 14 -14.80 5.00 4.22
CA VAL A 14 -14.96 4.78 2.77
C VAL A 14 -15.21 3.29 2.49
N SER A 15 -14.52 2.39 3.19
CA SER A 15 -14.73 0.94 3.03
C SER A 15 -16.12 0.49 3.49
N LEU A 16 -16.67 1.04 4.58
CA LEU A 16 -18.02 0.72 5.03
C LEU A 16 -19.08 1.13 3.99
N PHE A 17 -18.93 2.32 3.39
CA PHE A 17 -19.78 2.73 2.27
C PHE A 17 -19.57 1.84 1.05
N GLY A 18 -18.32 1.50 0.73
CA GLY A 18 -17.97 0.60 -0.37
C GLY A 18 -18.56 -0.80 -0.21
N PHE A 19 -18.50 -1.41 0.98
CA PHE A 19 -19.10 -2.70 1.25
C PHE A 19 -20.61 -2.69 1.02
N ARG A 20 -21.29 -1.62 1.45
CA ARG A 20 -22.73 -1.46 1.20
C ARG A 20 -23.02 -1.33 -0.29
N ALA A 21 -22.33 -0.41 -0.97
CA ALA A 21 -22.55 -0.15 -2.38
C ALA A 21 -22.27 -1.37 -3.28
N LEU A 22 -21.17 -2.08 -3.00
CA LEU A 22 -20.75 -3.26 -3.78
C LEU A 22 -21.60 -4.50 -3.48
N ARG A 23 -22.12 -4.65 -2.25
CA ARG A 23 -23.03 -5.76 -1.91
C ARG A 23 -24.37 -5.64 -2.64
N ASP A 24 -24.88 -4.43 -2.73
CA ASP A 24 -26.21 -4.18 -3.29
C ASP A 24 -26.18 -4.20 -4.84
N GLY A 25 -25.00 -4.23 -5.47
CA GLY A 25 -24.72 -4.58 -6.88
C GLY A 25 -25.30 -3.67 -7.97
N ALA A 26 -26.35 -2.92 -7.63
CA ALA A 26 -27.14 -2.04 -8.49
C ALA A 26 -27.28 -0.63 -7.91
N ALA A 27 -26.60 -0.33 -6.80
CA ALA A 27 -26.60 1.00 -6.22
C ALA A 27 -25.88 1.99 -7.16
N PRO A 28 -26.49 3.12 -7.53
CA PRO A 28 -25.81 4.17 -8.28
C PRO A 28 -24.50 4.57 -7.58
N GLY A 29 -23.39 4.55 -8.32
CA GLY A 29 -22.06 4.91 -7.81
C GLY A 29 -21.23 3.77 -7.20
N ALA A 30 -21.70 2.52 -7.21
CA ALA A 30 -20.92 1.37 -6.74
C ALA A 30 -19.57 1.21 -7.45
N GLU A 31 -19.51 1.51 -8.75
CA GLU A 31 -18.27 1.46 -9.54
C GLU A 31 -17.21 2.45 -9.06
N SER A 32 -17.60 3.54 -8.38
CA SER A 32 -16.66 4.50 -7.83
C SER A 32 -15.88 3.96 -6.63
N TYR A 33 -16.20 2.78 -6.10
CA TYR A 33 -15.38 2.10 -5.09
C TYR A 33 -14.40 1.09 -5.70
N LEU A 34 -14.39 0.96 -7.03
CA LEU A 34 -13.48 0.12 -7.77
C LEU A 34 -12.60 0.98 -8.67
N PHE A 35 -11.31 0.72 -8.65
CA PHE A 35 -10.41 1.28 -9.65
C PHE A 35 -10.45 0.36 -10.86
N VAL A 36 -10.99 0.89 -11.96
CA VAL A 36 -11.06 0.23 -13.27
C VAL A 36 -10.23 1.06 -14.25
N PRO A 37 -8.94 0.73 -14.45
CA PRO A 37 -8.03 1.51 -15.29
C PRO A 37 -8.57 1.80 -16.69
N HIS A 38 -9.26 0.83 -17.28
CA HIS A 38 -9.87 0.97 -18.61
C HIS A 38 -10.95 2.06 -18.69
N GLN A 39 -11.79 2.19 -17.66
CA GLN A 39 -12.78 3.28 -17.59
C GLN A 39 -12.07 4.63 -17.43
N VAL A 40 -11.10 4.71 -16.53
CA VAL A 40 -10.33 5.95 -16.29
C VAL A 40 -9.62 6.43 -17.54
N ALA A 41 -9.06 5.51 -18.34
CA ALA A 41 -8.39 5.83 -19.60
C ALA A 41 -9.34 6.45 -20.65
N ARG A 42 -10.64 6.19 -20.53
CA ARG A 42 -11.69 6.74 -21.39
C ARG A 42 -12.33 8.00 -20.84
N GLY A 43 -11.82 8.53 -19.73
CA GLY A 43 -12.42 9.67 -19.02
C GLY A 43 -13.65 9.30 -18.20
N GLU A 44 -13.91 8.02 -17.98
CA GLU A 44 -14.99 7.49 -17.16
C GLU A 44 -14.47 7.13 -15.75
N ASN A 45 -15.34 7.07 -14.75
CA ASN A 45 -15.02 6.59 -13.40
C ASN A 45 -13.73 7.17 -12.75
N GLY A 46 -13.39 8.44 -13.02
CA GLY A 46 -12.20 9.08 -12.41
C GLY A 46 -12.25 9.13 -10.88
N LEU A 47 -13.46 9.22 -10.32
CA LEU A 47 -13.69 9.10 -8.88
C LEU A 47 -13.31 7.71 -8.34
N GLY A 48 -13.46 6.66 -9.16
CA GLY A 48 -13.03 5.29 -8.87
C GLY A 48 -11.55 5.21 -8.54
N MET A 49 -10.69 5.92 -9.26
CA MET A 49 -9.25 5.95 -8.97
C MET A 49 -8.96 6.51 -7.56
N LEU A 50 -9.72 7.50 -7.10
CA LEU A 50 -9.50 8.14 -5.80
C LEU A 50 -10.17 7.39 -4.65
N LEU A 51 -11.45 7.03 -4.80
CA LEU A 51 -12.22 6.38 -3.73
C LEU A 51 -11.80 4.92 -3.54
N ALA A 52 -11.46 4.20 -4.61
CA ALA A 52 -11.01 2.82 -4.50
C ALA A 52 -9.69 2.70 -3.73
N HIS A 53 -8.88 3.75 -3.69
CA HIS A 53 -7.69 3.82 -2.84
C HIS A 53 -8.05 3.59 -1.36
N PHE A 54 -9.17 4.11 -0.89
CA PHE A 54 -9.60 3.98 0.51
C PHE A 54 -10.63 2.86 0.73
N ALA A 55 -11.17 2.28 -0.34
CA ALA A 55 -12.12 1.19 -0.28
C ALA A 55 -11.43 -0.18 -0.21
N HIS A 56 -12.07 -1.18 0.39
CA HIS A 56 -11.52 -2.53 0.49
C HIS A 56 -12.53 -3.57 -0.02
N GLY A 57 -12.02 -4.73 -0.44
CA GLY A 57 -12.85 -5.84 -0.96
C GLY A 57 -13.53 -6.69 0.13
N GLY A 58 -13.25 -6.45 1.41
CA GLY A 58 -13.91 -7.11 2.53
C GLY A 58 -13.28 -6.74 3.88
N PHE A 59 -13.93 -7.16 4.97
CA PHE A 59 -13.49 -6.85 6.34
C PHE A 59 -12.08 -7.35 6.66
N ALA A 60 -11.73 -8.57 6.24
CA ALA A 60 -10.38 -9.10 6.46
C ALA A 60 -9.32 -8.25 5.75
N HIS A 61 -9.57 -7.87 4.48
CA HIS A 61 -8.65 -7.04 3.71
C HIS A 61 -8.45 -5.65 4.36
N LEU A 62 -9.53 -5.02 4.82
CA LEU A 62 -9.48 -3.77 5.59
C LEU A 62 -8.70 -3.94 6.90
N ALA A 63 -9.02 -4.97 7.69
CA ALA A 63 -8.37 -5.22 8.97
C ALA A 63 -6.86 -5.40 8.82
N PHE A 64 -6.41 -6.23 7.87
CA PHE A 64 -4.99 -6.43 7.62
C PHE A 64 -4.27 -5.13 7.21
N ASN A 65 -4.90 -4.33 6.34
CA ASN A 65 -4.33 -3.03 5.97
C ASN A 65 -4.21 -2.08 7.16
N MET A 66 -5.26 -1.96 7.98
CA MET A 66 -5.26 -1.03 9.10
C MET A 66 -4.34 -1.47 10.23
N ILE A 67 -4.23 -2.78 10.49
CA ILE A 67 -3.27 -3.35 11.45
C ILE A 67 -1.84 -3.08 10.96
N ALA A 68 -1.54 -3.36 9.68
CA ALA A 68 -0.21 -3.08 9.13
C ALA A 68 0.09 -1.57 9.18
N LEU A 69 -0.83 -0.73 8.73
CA LEU A 69 -0.67 0.72 8.77
C LEU A 69 -0.39 1.20 10.20
N TYR A 70 -1.17 0.76 11.19
CA TYR A 70 -0.96 1.12 12.58
C TYR A 70 0.44 0.69 13.09
N SER A 71 0.83 -0.56 12.82
CA SER A 71 2.08 -1.14 13.29
C SER A 71 3.32 -0.42 12.76
N PHE A 72 3.34 -0.03 11.48
CA PHE A 72 4.53 0.57 10.86
C PHE A 72 4.57 2.10 10.94
N SER A 73 3.42 2.75 11.15
CA SER A 73 3.37 4.22 11.16
C SER A 73 4.11 4.84 12.34
N GLY A 74 4.27 4.13 13.46
CA GLY A 74 4.95 4.63 14.66
C GLY A 74 6.37 5.12 14.37
N THR A 75 7.19 4.29 13.72
CA THR A 75 8.56 4.62 13.32
C THR A 75 8.59 5.83 12.39
N VAL A 76 7.77 5.83 11.34
CA VAL A 76 7.74 6.92 10.34
C VAL A 76 7.30 8.24 10.98
N LEU A 77 6.26 8.22 11.81
CA LEU A 77 5.75 9.42 12.50
C LEU A 77 6.76 9.96 13.52
N THR A 78 7.48 9.09 14.21
CA THR A 78 8.47 9.50 15.23
C THR A 78 9.71 10.11 14.58
N VAL A 79 10.19 9.51 13.49
CA VAL A 79 11.44 9.93 12.84
C VAL A 79 11.23 11.06 11.84
N LEU A 80 10.14 11.03 11.05
CA LEU A 80 9.90 11.97 9.95
C LEU A 80 8.79 12.99 10.24
N GLY A 81 7.95 12.74 11.25
CA GLY A 81 6.83 13.59 11.59
C GLY A 81 5.60 13.41 10.68
N PRO A 82 4.47 14.04 11.04
CA PRO A 82 3.16 13.81 10.42
C PRO A 82 3.08 14.25 8.95
N ALA A 83 3.74 15.36 8.58
CA ALA A 83 3.67 15.89 7.21
C ALA A 83 4.33 14.94 6.20
N LYS A 84 5.53 14.43 6.52
CA LYS A 84 6.24 13.48 5.67
C LYS A 84 5.55 12.11 5.64
N PHE A 85 4.97 11.68 6.76
CA PHE A 85 4.12 10.49 6.80
C PHE A 85 2.95 10.60 5.79
N LEU A 86 2.20 11.71 5.81
CA LEU A 86 1.10 11.94 4.87
C LEU A 86 1.59 12.01 3.43
N LEU A 87 2.72 12.68 3.20
CA LEU A 87 3.30 12.79 1.86
C LEU A 87 3.67 11.42 1.31
N ILE A 88 4.33 10.57 2.11
CA ILE A 88 4.65 9.19 1.71
C ILE A 88 3.39 8.40 1.44
N TYR A 89 2.41 8.45 2.35
CA TYR A 89 1.15 7.73 2.19
C TYR A 89 0.41 8.14 0.91
N ALA A 90 0.24 9.44 0.66
CA ALA A 90 -0.53 9.93 -0.49
C ALA A 90 0.21 9.75 -1.82
N VAL A 91 1.48 10.16 -1.90
CA VAL A 91 2.25 10.11 -3.15
C VAL A 91 2.55 8.68 -3.57
N ALA A 92 2.89 7.80 -2.62
CA ALA A 92 3.12 6.39 -2.96
C ALA A 92 1.82 5.66 -3.33
N GLY A 93 0.69 6.05 -2.74
CA GLY A 93 -0.63 5.57 -3.15
C GLY A 93 -0.96 5.93 -4.59
N LEU A 94 -0.88 7.22 -4.93
CA LEU A 94 -1.04 7.69 -6.30
C LEU A 94 -0.04 7.06 -7.26
N GLY A 95 1.21 6.88 -6.83
CA GLY A 95 2.23 6.18 -7.59
C GLY A 95 1.87 4.72 -7.88
N ALA A 96 1.33 4.00 -6.89
CA ALA A 96 0.81 2.65 -7.07
C ALA A 96 -0.34 2.62 -8.09
N ASP A 97 -1.30 3.54 -7.96
CA ASP A 97 -2.44 3.63 -8.87
C ASP A 97 -2.01 3.97 -10.31
N LEU A 98 -0.99 4.82 -10.47
CA LEU A 98 -0.41 5.13 -11.78
C LEU A 98 0.32 3.93 -12.40
N VAL A 99 1.02 3.11 -11.61
CA VAL A 99 1.63 1.87 -12.09
C VAL A 99 0.55 0.92 -12.59
N VAL A 100 -0.51 0.71 -11.79
CA VAL A 100 -1.64 -0.13 -12.18
C VAL A 100 -2.33 0.41 -13.44
N PHE A 101 -2.53 1.73 -13.51
CA PHE A 101 -3.10 2.39 -14.68
C PHE A 101 -2.28 2.10 -15.94
N ALA A 102 -0.97 2.31 -15.88
CA ALA A 102 -0.07 2.12 -17.01
C ALA A 102 -0.08 0.67 -17.52
N LEU A 103 -0.20 -0.31 -16.62
CA LEU A 103 -0.18 -1.73 -16.95
C LEU A 103 -1.52 -2.28 -17.43
N HIS A 104 -2.64 -1.71 -16.99
CA HIS A 104 -3.97 -2.31 -17.17
C HIS A 104 -5.02 -1.43 -17.85
N LYS A 105 -4.68 -0.22 -18.31
CA LYS A 105 -5.62 0.68 -19.02
C LYS A 105 -6.28 0.07 -20.27
N GLU A 106 -5.66 -0.93 -20.90
CA GLU A 106 -6.24 -1.62 -22.07
C GLU A 106 -7.06 -2.87 -21.70
N ASP A 107 -7.12 -3.25 -20.42
CA ASP A 107 -7.82 -4.44 -19.94
C ASP A 107 -9.17 -4.08 -19.30
N PRO A 108 -10.30 -4.30 -20.00
CA PRO A 108 -11.62 -3.94 -19.47
C PRO A 108 -12.07 -4.84 -18.31
N THR A 109 -11.37 -5.94 -18.05
CA THR A 109 -11.75 -6.89 -16.99
C THR A 109 -11.06 -6.60 -15.66
N TYR A 110 -9.96 -5.85 -15.70
CA TYR A 110 -9.13 -5.55 -14.53
C TYR A 110 -9.85 -4.56 -13.61
N ARG A 111 -9.86 -4.91 -12.33
CA ARG A 111 -10.42 -4.09 -11.25
C ARG A 111 -9.62 -4.31 -9.98
N CYS A 112 -9.31 -3.24 -9.26
CA CYS A 112 -8.67 -3.33 -7.95
C CYS A 112 -9.23 -2.27 -7.00
N LEU A 113 -8.93 -2.43 -5.72
CA LEU A 113 -9.24 -1.49 -4.65
C LEU A 113 -8.37 -1.81 -3.43
N GLY A 114 -8.09 -0.81 -2.61
CA GLY A 114 -7.34 -0.96 -1.37
C GLY A 114 -6.23 0.07 -1.21
N ALA A 115 -5.95 0.44 0.03
CA ALA A 115 -4.89 1.38 0.39
C ALA A 115 -3.51 0.72 0.46
N SER A 116 -3.42 -0.55 0.06
CA SER A 116 -2.26 -1.39 0.30
C SER A 116 -0.99 -0.85 -0.35
N GLY A 117 -1.06 -0.19 -1.51
CA GLY A 117 0.09 0.53 -2.08
C GLY A 117 0.73 1.52 -1.09
N SER A 118 -0.09 2.33 -0.43
CA SER A 118 0.37 3.27 0.60
C SER A 118 0.80 2.59 1.89
N VAL A 119 0.11 1.51 2.30
CA VAL A 119 0.51 0.74 3.49
C VAL A 119 1.87 0.09 3.27
N PHE A 120 2.12 -0.51 2.10
CA PHE A 120 3.41 -1.05 1.72
C PHE A 120 4.49 0.05 1.68
N ALA A 121 4.18 1.23 1.16
CA ALA A 121 5.10 2.37 1.20
C ALA A 121 5.51 2.76 2.63
N ILE A 122 4.55 2.87 3.55
CA ILE A 122 4.82 3.19 4.97
C ILE A 122 5.60 2.07 5.65
N MET A 123 5.29 0.81 5.35
CA MET A 123 6.04 -0.34 5.87
C MET A 123 7.49 -0.33 5.38
N MET A 124 7.73 -0.10 4.08
CA MET A 124 9.09 -0.02 3.55
C MET A 124 9.85 1.17 4.11
N ALA A 125 9.18 2.32 4.29
CA ALA A 125 9.76 3.48 4.96
C ALA A 125 10.17 3.15 6.41
N ALA A 126 9.30 2.46 7.16
CA ALA A 126 9.60 2.04 8.52
C ALA A 126 10.81 1.11 8.59
N ILE A 127 10.89 0.11 7.71
CA ILE A 127 12.01 -0.84 7.64
C ILE A 127 13.33 -0.14 7.28
N VAL A 128 13.30 0.85 6.38
CA VAL A 128 14.48 1.65 6.03
C VAL A 128 14.98 2.43 7.24
N LEU A 129 14.06 3.10 7.95
CA LEU A 129 14.38 3.96 9.09
C LEU A 129 14.77 3.17 10.35
N ASP A 130 14.18 1.99 10.52
CA ASP A 130 14.48 1.03 11.59
C ASP A 130 14.47 -0.41 11.05
N PRO A 131 15.62 -0.92 10.60
CA PRO A 131 15.76 -2.29 10.10
C PRO A 131 15.57 -3.36 11.18
N THR A 132 15.58 -2.98 12.46
CA THR A 132 15.36 -3.91 13.58
C THR A 132 13.88 -4.19 13.83
N THR A 133 12.99 -3.36 13.25
CA THR A 133 11.57 -3.64 13.21
C THR A 133 11.34 -5.04 12.63
N SER A 134 10.59 -5.86 13.35
CA SER A 134 10.22 -7.20 12.93
C SER A 134 8.72 -7.25 12.59
N ILE A 135 8.40 -8.04 11.58
CA ILE A 135 7.03 -8.27 11.14
C ILE A 135 6.61 -9.64 11.64
N VAL A 136 5.61 -9.66 12.52
CA VAL A 136 4.86 -10.88 12.80
C VAL A 136 3.77 -10.96 11.75
N ALA A 137 4.01 -11.76 10.71
CA ALA A 137 2.99 -12.02 9.72
C ALA A 137 1.85 -12.81 10.38
N PHE A 138 0.60 -12.43 10.16
CA PHE A 138 -0.55 -13.08 10.81
C PHE A 138 -0.62 -14.61 10.58
N LEU A 139 0.02 -15.10 9.50
CA LEU A 139 0.09 -16.52 9.15
C LEU A 139 1.34 -17.24 9.68
N VAL A 140 2.38 -16.49 10.02
CA VAL A 140 3.65 -17.03 10.51
C VAL A 140 3.96 -16.29 11.80
N PRO A 141 3.67 -16.87 12.99
CA PRO A 141 3.92 -16.24 14.28
C PRO A 141 5.42 -16.23 14.65
N VAL A 142 6.29 -16.09 13.64
CA VAL A 142 7.73 -15.95 13.78
C VAL A 142 8.07 -14.52 13.36
N PRO A 143 8.70 -13.72 14.23
CA PRO A 143 9.15 -12.39 13.86
C PRO A 143 10.13 -12.46 12.69
N ILE A 144 9.79 -11.84 11.56
CA ILE A 144 10.66 -11.73 10.39
C ILE A 144 11.35 -10.36 10.46
N PRO A 145 12.69 -10.29 10.49
CA PRO A 145 13.40 -9.01 10.41
C PRO A 145 12.99 -8.21 9.17
N GLY A 146 12.84 -6.89 9.33
CA GLY A 146 12.35 -5.97 8.30
C GLY A 146 13.01 -6.15 6.93
N PRO A 147 14.35 -6.12 6.83
CA PRO A 147 15.04 -6.29 5.55
C PRO A 147 14.74 -7.61 4.83
N PHE A 148 14.59 -8.71 5.57
CA PHE A 148 14.23 -10.01 4.98
C PHE A 148 12.79 -10.03 4.48
N PHE A 149 11.86 -9.45 5.24
CA PHE A 149 10.49 -9.31 4.80
C PHE A 149 10.38 -8.43 3.55
N MET A 150 11.08 -7.29 3.53
CA MET A 150 11.15 -6.38 2.38
C MET A 150 11.61 -7.11 1.12
N LEU A 151 12.72 -7.85 1.20
CA LEU A 151 13.26 -8.60 0.06
C LEU A 151 12.32 -9.75 -0.34
N GLY A 152 11.91 -10.57 0.63
CA GLY A 152 11.05 -11.73 0.39
C GLY A 152 9.71 -11.34 -0.24
N TYR A 153 9.05 -10.30 0.29
CA TYR A 153 7.83 -9.75 -0.28
C TYR A 153 8.03 -9.27 -1.72
N THR A 154 9.11 -8.53 -1.98
CA THR A 154 9.42 -8.02 -3.33
C THR A 154 9.58 -9.17 -4.33
N LEU A 155 10.32 -10.22 -3.96
CA LEU A 155 10.52 -11.40 -4.82
C LEU A 155 9.21 -12.16 -5.08
N ILE A 156 8.38 -12.34 -4.04
CA ILE A 156 7.07 -12.98 -4.17
C ILE A 156 6.15 -12.15 -5.07
N ALA A 157 6.12 -10.82 -4.90
CA ALA A 157 5.31 -9.93 -5.72
C ALA A 157 5.73 -10.03 -7.19
N LEU A 158 7.03 -9.94 -7.49
CA LEU A 158 7.56 -10.11 -8.85
C LEU A 158 7.18 -11.47 -9.46
N PHE A 159 7.29 -12.55 -8.69
CA PHE A 159 6.89 -13.88 -9.15
C PHE A 159 5.39 -13.95 -9.48
N LEU A 160 4.53 -13.42 -8.61
CA LEU A 160 3.07 -13.46 -8.82
C LEU A 160 2.62 -12.60 -10.01
N ILE A 161 3.26 -11.44 -10.21
CA ILE A 161 3.06 -10.57 -11.38
C ILE A 161 3.48 -11.32 -12.65
N ALA A 162 4.63 -11.98 -12.65
CA ALA A 162 5.12 -12.77 -13.79
C ALA A 162 4.18 -13.94 -14.16
N GLN A 163 3.54 -14.55 -13.16
CA GLN A 163 2.54 -15.61 -13.35
C GLN A 163 1.18 -15.08 -13.85
N LYS A 164 1.03 -13.76 -14.04
CA LYS A 164 -0.23 -13.10 -14.41
C LYS A 164 -1.42 -13.56 -13.56
N ARG A 165 -1.17 -13.88 -12.28
CA ARG A 165 -2.22 -14.35 -11.38
C ARG A 165 -3.20 -13.22 -11.14
N ARG A 166 -4.38 -13.35 -11.73
CA ARG A 166 -5.50 -12.43 -11.53
C ARG A 166 -6.26 -12.80 -10.27
N GLY A 167 -6.45 -11.82 -9.39
CA GLY A 167 -7.23 -11.93 -8.16
C GLY A 167 -7.64 -10.54 -7.68
N GLY A 168 -8.47 -10.45 -6.64
CA GLY A 168 -8.92 -9.17 -6.07
C GLY A 168 -7.85 -8.36 -5.32
N ILE A 169 -6.55 -8.69 -5.49
CA ILE A 169 -5.39 -8.07 -4.86
C ILE A 169 -4.40 -7.68 -5.96
N SER A 170 -4.01 -6.40 -6.01
CA SER A 170 -3.06 -5.89 -7.02
C SER A 170 -1.62 -6.02 -6.53
N HIS A 171 -0.93 -7.08 -6.94
CA HIS A 171 0.48 -7.28 -6.62
C HIS A 171 1.36 -6.20 -7.26
N GLU A 172 0.99 -5.74 -8.46
CA GLU A 172 1.61 -4.63 -9.19
C GLU A 172 1.48 -3.33 -8.40
N GLY A 173 0.30 -3.03 -7.88
CA GLY A 173 0.05 -1.84 -7.06
C GLY A 173 0.84 -1.86 -5.76
N HIS A 174 0.93 -3.00 -5.08
CA HIS A 174 1.73 -3.10 -3.86
C HIS A 174 3.22 -2.88 -4.14
N LEU A 175 3.76 -3.49 -5.21
CA LEU A 175 5.15 -3.32 -5.60
C LEU A 175 5.42 -1.88 -6.04
N GLY A 176 4.53 -1.28 -6.84
CA GLY A 176 4.60 0.12 -7.23
C GLY A 176 4.64 1.06 -6.04
N GLY A 177 3.73 0.88 -5.07
CA GLY A 177 3.69 1.65 -3.84
C GLY A 177 4.94 1.46 -2.98
N ALA A 178 5.44 0.23 -2.83
CA ALA A 178 6.67 -0.07 -2.12
C ALA A 178 7.88 0.66 -2.74
N LEU A 179 8.04 0.61 -4.07
CA LEU A 179 9.15 1.25 -4.78
C LEU A 179 9.08 2.78 -4.72
N VAL A 180 7.89 3.37 -4.95
CA VAL A 180 7.69 4.82 -4.84
C VAL A 180 7.91 5.28 -3.40
N GLY A 181 7.41 4.52 -2.42
CA GLY A 181 7.61 4.79 -1.00
C GLY A 181 9.07 4.77 -0.58
N LEU A 182 9.84 3.77 -1.04
CA LEU A 182 11.28 3.68 -0.81
C LEU A 182 12.03 4.87 -1.39
N ALA A 183 11.78 5.19 -2.67
CA ALA A 183 12.40 6.32 -3.35
C ALA A 183 12.09 7.63 -2.64
N LEU A 184 10.82 7.88 -2.32
CA LEU A 184 10.38 9.09 -1.63
C LEU A 184 10.94 9.18 -0.20
N THR A 185 11.02 8.05 0.52
CA THR A 185 11.67 8.02 1.85
C THR A 185 13.14 8.39 1.74
N GLY A 186 13.87 7.87 0.75
CA GLY A 186 15.26 8.25 0.49
C GLY A 186 15.44 9.75 0.24
N VAL A 187 14.50 10.38 -0.49
CA VAL A 187 14.51 11.83 -0.73
C VAL A 187 14.18 12.63 0.54
N LEU A 188 13.14 12.23 1.27
CA LEU A 188 12.65 12.96 2.45
C LEU A 188 13.51 12.75 3.72
N ALA A 189 14.31 11.68 3.71
CA ALA A 189 15.25 11.30 4.75
C ALA A 189 16.59 10.84 4.12
N PRO A 190 17.46 11.77 3.66
CA PRO A 190 18.71 11.41 2.99
C PRO A 190 19.66 10.55 3.84
N ARG A 191 19.61 10.69 5.17
CA ARG A 191 20.34 9.83 6.11
C ARG A 191 19.54 8.60 6.58
N GLY A 192 18.28 8.50 6.16
CA GLY A 192 17.35 7.42 6.52
C GLY A 192 17.74 6.06 5.95
N LEU A 193 18.58 6.00 4.92
CA LEU A 193 19.14 4.74 4.41
C LEU A 193 20.31 4.21 5.25
N GLN A 194 20.95 5.06 6.07
CA GLN A 194 22.13 4.65 6.84
C GLN A 194 21.87 3.49 7.80
N PRO A 195 20.75 3.44 8.55
CA PRO A 195 20.42 2.29 9.39
C PRO A 195 20.40 0.99 8.57
N LEU A 196 19.73 0.98 7.43
CA LEU A 196 19.65 -0.19 6.55
C LEU A 196 21.03 -0.61 6.01
N ILE A 197 21.85 0.35 5.56
CA ILE A 197 23.22 0.09 5.09
C ILE A 197 24.07 -0.55 6.19
N ARG A 198 24.03 0.02 7.40
CA ARG A 198 24.76 -0.53 8.56
C ARG A 198 24.27 -1.92 8.94
N TRP A 199 22.95 -2.13 8.87
CA TRP A 199 22.35 -3.43 9.14
C TRP A 199 22.87 -4.49 8.16
N PHE A 200 23.08 -4.18 6.88
CA PHE A 200 23.69 -5.14 5.95
C PHE A 200 25.20 -5.30 6.16
N ALA A 201 25.92 -4.23 6.49
CA ALA A 201 27.36 -4.26 6.69
C ALA A 201 27.79 -5.25 7.79
N GLN A 202 26.98 -5.43 8.84
CA GLN A 202 27.27 -6.36 9.95
C GLN A 202 27.29 -7.85 9.53
N TRP A 203 26.71 -8.20 8.37
CA TRP A 203 26.71 -9.58 7.84
C TRP A 203 27.84 -9.83 6.84
N SER A 204 28.56 -8.77 6.45
CA SER A 204 29.66 -8.84 5.46
C SER A 204 31.06 -8.83 6.08
N SER A 205 31.14 -8.72 7.40
CA SER A 205 32.35 -8.73 8.23
C SER A 205 32.50 -10.06 8.95
#